data_AF-A0AB40C7B7-F1
#
_entry.id   AF-A0AB40C7B7-F1
#
_cell.length_a   1.000
_cell.length_b   1.000
_cell.length_c   1.000
_cell.angle_alpha   90.00
_cell.angle_beta   90.00
_cell.angle_gamma   90.00
#
_symmetry.space_group_name_H-M   'P 1'
#
loop_
_entity.id
_entity.type
_entity.pdbx_description
1 polymer ?
#
loop_
_entity_poly.entity_id
_entity_poly.type
_entity_poly.pdbx_seq_one_letter_code
_entity_poly.pdbx_strand_id
1 'polypeptide(L)'
;MKSNREFHKNEGDEVLQMGNRSNAHKYKKTNRKRNEKRLGGRGLSLEAFANAKSGPSGYNPSIIKKQREFYRNAKFVSKYKKLVQDQSQSGNHLSLAPKLEDDDEGENEMDLSNRRNNKKNKKKNNLQSVREEFEKKQAEKEKARMEKEALMQAKKEERARAEAKRKTLRENMFKRTRSGQPVMKYRVSHLLEGITENSLN
;
A
#
# COMPACT_ATOMS: atom_id res chain seq x y z
N MET A 1 15.86 25.34 -93.06
CA MET A 1 15.62 26.65 -93.71
C MET A 1 14.68 27.46 -92.82
N LYS A 2 15.04 28.74 -92.59
CA LYS A 2 14.32 29.82 -91.86
C LYS A 2 14.29 29.67 -90.32
N SER A 3 15.14 30.35 -89.52
CA SER A 3 15.29 31.80 -89.22
C SER A 3 14.00 32.42 -88.65
N ASN A 4 13.96 33.33 -87.67
CA ASN A 4 14.88 34.07 -86.80
C ASN A 4 13.99 34.92 -85.84
N ARG A 5 14.57 35.48 -84.75
CA ARG A 5 14.24 36.79 -84.12
C ARG A 5 13.08 36.86 -83.09
N GLU A 6 13.10 37.49 -81.90
CA GLU A 6 14.06 38.24 -81.05
C GLU A 6 13.50 38.50 -79.61
N PHE A 7 14.41 38.71 -78.64
CA PHE A 7 14.45 39.52 -77.37
C PHE A 7 13.19 39.73 -76.47
N HIS A 8 13.25 39.68 -75.12
CA HIS A 8 14.05 40.52 -74.20
C HIS A 8 14.25 39.90 -72.78
N LYS A 9 15.18 40.53 -72.04
CA LYS A 9 15.82 40.20 -70.74
C LYS A 9 14.88 40.22 -69.52
N ASN A 10 15.27 39.55 -68.42
CA ASN A 10 15.45 40.19 -67.11
C ASN A 10 16.27 39.30 -66.15
N GLU A 11 17.31 39.91 -65.59
CA GLU A 11 18.16 39.44 -64.50
C GLU A 11 17.36 39.41 -63.18
N GLY A 12 17.72 38.49 -62.28
CA GLY A 12 17.11 38.41 -60.94
C GLY A 12 17.53 37.16 -60.17
N ASP A 13 18.71 37.24 -59.56
CA ASP A 13 19.03 36.82 -58.20
C ASP A 13 18.72 35.37 -57.74
N GLU A 14 19.80 34.61 -57.69
CA GLU A 14 20.35 33.91 -56.52
C GLU A 14 19.45 33.32 -55.41
N VAL A 15 19.99 32.20 -54.90
CA VAL A 15 19.88 31.63 -53.55
C VAL A 15 18.88 30.50 -53.35
N LEU A 16 19.43 29.29 -53.52
CA LEU A 16 19.07 28.06 -52.82
C LEU A 16 18.78 28.33 -51.33
N GLN A 17 17.51 28.27 -50.94
CA GLN A 17 17.11 28.41 -49.54
C GLN A 17 17.37 27.10 -48.76
N MET A 18 18.65 26.88 -48.43
CA MET A 18 19.10 25.91 -47.43
C MET A 18 18.99 26.55 -46.04
N GLY A 19 17.79 26.54 -45.45
CA GLY A 19 17.64 27.08 -44.10
C GLY A 19 16.27 26.82 -43.52
N ASN A 20 16.08 25.67 -42.84
CA ASN A 20 15.17 25.51 -41.69
C ASN A 20 15.13 24.07 -41.14
N ARG A 21 16.28 23.42 -40.95
CA ARG A 21 16.35 22.08 -40.29
C ARG A 21 16.33 22.16 -38.75
N SER A 22 16.54 23.34 -38.16
CA SER A 22 16.70 23.52 -36.71
C SER A 22 15.37 23.59 -35.93
N ASN A 23 14.31 24.16 -36.53
CA ASN A 23 13.02 24.30 -35.86
C ASN A 23 12.25 22.97 -35.78
N ALA A 24 12.24 22.17 -36.85
CA ALA A 24 11.59 20.86 -36.84
C ALA A 24 12.18 19.92 -35.76
N HIS A 25 13.49 20.02 -35.50
CA HIS A 25 14.15 19.25 -34.45
C HIS A 25 13.75 19.70 -33.04
N LYS A 26 13.59 21.01 -32.80
CA LYS A 26 13.09 21.57 -31.52
C LYS A 26 11.65 21.14 -31.24
N TYR A 27 10.75 21.24 -32.22
CA TYR A 27 9.33 20.85 -32.07
C TYR A 27 9.14 19.33 -31.86
N LYS A 28 9.96 18.49 -32.50
CA LYS A 28 9.95 17.03 -32.21
C LYS A 28 10.45 16.71 -30.80
N LYS A 29 11.43 17.46 -30.26
CA LYS A 29 12.01 17.23 -28.93
C LYS A 29 11.06 17.63 -27.79
N THR A 30 10.26 18.69 -27.96
CA THR A 30 9.25 19.13 -26.98
C THR A 30 8.05 18.19 -26.92
N ASN A 31 7.58 17.71 -28.08
CA ASN A 31 6.47 16.75 -28.13
C ASN A 31 6.86 15.38 -27.58
N ARG A 32 8.10 14.93 -27.80
CA ARG A 32 8.62 13.67 -27.22
C ARG A 32 8.64 13.73 -25.68
N LYS A 33 9.09 14.85 -25.08
CA LYS A 33 9.03 15.09 -23.63
C LYS A 33 7.59 15.17 -23.08
N ARG A 34 6.64 15.73 -23.83
CA ARG A 34 5.22 15.77 -23.43
C ARG A 34 4.58 14.38 -23.51
N ASN A 35 4.93 13.59 -24.52
CA ASN A 35 4.43 12.22 -24.67
C ASN A 35 5.04 11.27 -23.62
N GLU A 36 6.32 11.44 -23.26
CA GLU A 36 6.93 10.74 -22.13
C GLU A 36 6.17 11.03 -20.83
N LYS A 37 5.78 12.29 -20.56
CA LYS A 37 4.98 12.63 -19.38
C LYS A 37 3.56 12.03 -19.41
N ARG A 38 2.92 11.95 -20.59
CA ARG A 38 1.57 11.39 -20.77
C ARG A 38 1.51 9.88 -20.55
N LEU A 39 2.61 9.16 -20.81
CA LEU A 39 2.73 7.72 -20.58
C LEU A 39 3.35 7.37 -19.21
N GLY A 40 3.39 8.32 -18.27
CA GLY A 40 3.94 8.10 -16.93
C GLY A 40 5.47 8.10 -16.90
N GLY A 41 6.07 9.14 -17.47
CA GLY A 41 7.52 9.27 -17.72
C GLY A 41 8.43 8.75 -16.62
N ARG A 42 9.49 8.05 -17.08
CA ARG A 42 10.49 7.27 -16.31
C ARG A 42 9.79 6.20 -15.46
N GLY A 43 9.58 5.04 -16.07
CA GLY A 43 9.07 3.85 -15.38
C GLY A 43 9.87 3.54 -14.11
N LEU A 44 9.29 2.71 -13.24
CA LEU A 44 9.90 2.24 -12.00
C LEU A 44 11.38 1.89 -12.26
N SER A 45 12.28 2.37 -11.38
CA SER A 45 13.70 2.07 -11.52
C SER A 45 13.89 0.55 -11.60
N LEU A 46 14.93 0.10 -12.30
CA LEU A 46 15.26 -1.32 -12.39
C LEU A 46 15.36 -1.94 -10.98
N GLU A 47 15.88 -1.17 -10.03
CA GLU A 47 15.91 -1.50 -8.59
C GLU A 47 14.51 -1.64 -7.99
N ALA A 48 13.57 -0.72 -8.27
CA ALA A 48 12.19 -0.84 -7.80
C ALA A 48 11.47 -2.06 -8.39
N PHE A 49 11.74 -2.39 -9.66
CA PHE A 49 11.17 -3.57 -10.30
C PHE A 49 11.77 -4.87 -9.74
N ALA A 50 13.08 -4.90 -9.52
CA ALA A 50 13.78 -6.00 -8.86
C ALA A 50 13.23 -6.20 -7.45
N ASN A 51 13.14 -5.15 -6.63
CA ASN A 51 12.60 -5.21 -5.27
C ASN A 51 11.13 -5.65 -5.21
N ALA A 52 10.31 -5.25 -6.19
CA ALA A 52 8.92 -5.70 -6.30
C ALA A 52 8.79 -7.19 -6.66
N LYS A 53 9.81 -7.78 -7.29
CA LYS A 53 9.85 -9.20 -7.67
C LYS A 53 10.65 -10.08 -6.70
N SER A 54 11.65 -9.53 -6.01
CA SER A 54 12.59 -10.24 -5.13
C SER A 54 12.24 -10.17 -3.64
N GLY A 55 11.37 -9.24 -3.24
CA GLY A 55 10.89 -9.17 -1.86
C GLY A 55 9.99 -10.36 -1.53
N PRO A 56 10.07 -10.92 -0.29
CA PRO A 56 9.10 -11.92 0.14
C PRO A 56 7.70 -11.31 -0.03
N SER A 57 6.85 -12.01 -0.80
CA SER A 57 5.44 -11.69 -1.01
C SER A 57 4.71 -11.71 0.33
N GLY A 58 4.88 -10.64 1.09
CA GLY A 58 4.41 -10.50 2.45
C GLY A 58 3.68 -9.19 2.54
N TYR A 59 2.42 -9.19 2.13
CA TYR A 59 1.52 -8.07 2.38
C TYR A 59 1.48 -7.83 3.90
N ASN A 60 2.26 -6.86 4.36
CA ASN A 60 2.31 -6.46 5.76
C ASN A 60 1.57 -5.12 5.92
N PRO A 61 0.31 -5.15 6.39
CA PRO A 61 -0.51 -3.94 6.49
C PRO A 61 0.08 -2.90 7.45
N SER A 62 0.89 -3.32 8.44
CA SER A 62 1.53 -2.40 9.39
C SER A 62 2.62 -1.55 8.74
N ILE A 63 3.43 -2.13 7.86
CA ILE A 63 4.50 -1.43 7.13
C ILE A 63 3.88 -0.45 6.12
N ILE A 64 2.87 -0.90 5.39
CA ILE A 64 2.13 -0.06 4.42
C ILE A 64 1.49 1.14 5.12
N LYS A 65 0.87 0.92 6.30
CA LYS A 65 0.27 1.99 7.09
C LYS A 65 1.34 3.02 7.53
N LYS A 66 2.47 2.56 8.07
CA LYS A 66 3.59 3.44 8.47
C LYS A 66 4.13 4.26 7.30
N GLN A 67 4.31 3.65 6.13
CA GLN A 67 4.79 4.37 4.93
C GLN A 67 3.78 5.43 4.47
N ARG A 68 2.47 5.12 4.47
CA ARG A 68 1.41 6.07 4.11
C ARG A 68 1.38 7.26 5.07
N GLU A 69 1.48 7.00 6.37
CA GLU A 69 1.53 8.03 7.41
C GLU A 69 2.77 8.91 7.26
N PHE A 70 3.94 8.30 7.08
CA PHE A 70 5.20 9.03 6.84
C PHE A 70 5.08 9.97 5.64
N TYR A 71 4.52 9.49 4.52
CA TYR A 71 4.33 10.30 3.33
C TYR A 71 3.32 11.45 3.54
N ARG A 72 2.22 11.21 4.27
CA ARG A 72 1.26 12.26 4.65
C ARG A 72 1.92 13.31 5.53
N ASN A 73 2.69 12.89 6.52
CA ASN A 73 3.40 13.79 7.43
C ASN A 73 4.45 14.62 6.68
N ALA A 74 5.25 14.00 5.81
CA ALA A 74 6.22 14.70 4.99
C ALA A 74 5.56 15.76 4.09
N LYS A 75 4.36 15.48 3.54
CA LYS A 75 3.57 16.47 2.81
C LYS A 75 3.15 17.64 3.69
N PHE A 76 2.64 17.39 4.89
CA PHE A 76 2.22 18.45 5.80
C PHE A 76 3.40 19.31 6.26
N VAL A 77 4.53 18.69 6.62
CA VAL A 77 5.77 19.40 6.96
C VAL A 77 6.24 20.26 5.78
N SER A 78 6.23 19.72 4.56
CA SER A 78 6.62 20.48 3.36
C SER A 78 5.68 21.66 3.11
N LYS A 79 4.37 21.48 3.29
CA LYS A 79 3.37 22.54 3.16
C LYS A 79 3.58 23.63 4.20
N TYR A 80 3.82 23.24 5.46
CA TYR A 80 4.09 24.17 6.56
C TYR A 80 5.37 24.96 6.33
N LYS A 81 6.47 24.29 5.94
CA LYS A 81 7.74 24.94 5.62
C LYS A 81 7.59 26.00 4.52
N LYS A 82 6.81 25.68 3.47
CA LYS A 82 6.47 26.65 2.42
C LYS A 82 5.72 27.85 2.97
N LEU A 83 4.66 27.63 3.77
CA LEU A 83 3.89 28.71 4.37
C LEU A 83 4.75 29.63 5.26
N VAL A 84 5.63 29.04 6.08
CA VAL A 84 6.57 29.80 6.92
C VAL A 84 7.57 30.57 6.07
N GLN A 85 8.06 29.97 4.99
CA GLN A 85 8.94 30.65 4.04
C GLN A 85 8.22 31.83 3.37
N ASP A 86 7.00 31.63 2.88
CA ASP A 86 6.16 32.67 2.29
C ASP A 86 5.87 33.80 3.30
N GLN A 87 5.64 33.47 4.57
CA GLN A 87 5.46 34.45 5.64
C GLN A 87 6.77 35.23 5.93
N SER A 88 7.92 34.55 5.94
CA SER A 88 9.22 35.20 6.13
C SER A 88 9.61 36.11 4.96
N GLN A 89 9.18 35.80 3.74
CA GLN A 89 9.42 36.64 2.55
C GLN A 89 8.39 37.77 2.41
N SER A 90 7.14 37.56 2.84
CA SER A 90 6.10 38.60 2.89
C SER A 90 6.25 39.59 4.04
N GLY A 91 7.17 39.34 4.98
CA GLY A 91 7.63 40.34 5.96
C GLY A 91 8.23 41.61 5.34
N ASN A 92 8.54 41.60 4.03
CA ASN A 92 8.99 42.78 3.27
C ASN A 92 8.10 43.12 2.04
N HIS A 93 6.94 42.46 1.86
CA HIS A 93 5.98 42.83 0.83
C HIS A 93 4.55 42.59 1.32
N LEU A 94 4.08 43.46 2.21
CA LEU A 94 2.66 43.68 2.42
C LEU A 94 2.06 44.20 1.09
N SER A 95 1.53 43.31 0.26
CA SER A 95 0.37 43.61 -0.58
C SER A 95 -0.22 42.35 -1.21
N LEU A 96 -1.54 42.37 -1.38
CA LEU A 96 -2.46 41.38 -1.96
C LEU A 96 -2.98 40.28 -1.03
N ALA A 97 -3.98 40.70 -0.24
CA ALA A 97 -5.14 39.88 0.06
C ALA A 97 -5.77 39.33 -1.25
N PRO A 98 -6.15 38.05 -1.34
CA PRO A 98 -7.12 37.60 -2.32
C PRO A 98 -8.51 37.96 -1.79
N LYS A 99 -9.09 38.99 -2.41
CA LYS A 99 -10.51 39.28 -2.40
C LYS A 99 -11.23 38.02 -2.92
N LEU A 100 -11.98 37.34 -2.05
CA LEU A 100 -13.01 36.40 -2.50
C LEU A 100 -14.14 37.27 -3.04
N GLU A 101 -14.43 37.10 -4.33
CA GLU A 101 -15.61 37.64 -4.98
C GLU A 101 -16.84 37.03 -4.30
N ASP A 102 -17.46 37.80 -3.40
CA ASP A 102 -18.87 37.67 -3.08
C ASP A 102 -19.57 38.79 -3.87
N ASP A 103 -20.07 38.44 -5.05
CA ASP A 103 -21.10 39.23 -5.71
C ASP A 103 -22.38 39.12 -4.89
N ASP A 104 -22.87 40.28 -4.46
CA ASP A 104 -24.16 40.50 -3.84
C ASP A 104 -25.25 40.44 -4.91
N GLU A 105 -26.12 39.44 -4.85
CA GLU A 105 -27.54 39.64 -5.17
C GLU A 105 -28.38 38.85 -4.17
N GLY A 106 -29.14 39.59 -3.37
CA GLY A 106 -29.94 39.06 -2.28
C GLY A 106 -31.05 38.15 -2.77
N GLU A 107 -31.33 37.09 -2.00
CA GLU A 107 -32.64 36.45 -1.94
C GLU A 107 -32.71 35.46 -0.75
N ASN A 108 -33.73 35.66 0.11
CA ASN A 108 -34.31 34.72 1.08
C ASN A 108 -33.48 34.21 2.29
N GLU A 109 -33.58 34.94 3.40
CA GLU A 109 -33.13 34.51 4.74
C GLU A 109 -33.85 33.24 5.29
N MET A 110 -35.01 32.85 4.73
CA MET A 110 -35.76 31.66 5.21
C MET A 110 -35.17 30.31 4.79
N ASP A 111 -34.44 30.20 3.66
CA ASP A 111 -33.98 28.90 3.12
C ASP A 111 -32.68 28.36 3.77
N LEU A 112 -31.91 29.23 4.43
CA LEU A 112 -30.66 28.84 5.10
C LEU A 112 -30.89 28.01 6.37
N SER A 113 -32.06 28.14 7.01
CA SER A 113 -32.41 27.44 8.24
C SER A 113 -32.69 25.94 8.01
N ASN A 114 -33.43 25.60 6.94
CA ASN A 114 -33.78 24.23 6.58
C ASN A 114 -32.58 23.44 6.05
N ARG A 115 -31.69 24.07 5.26
CA ARG A 115 -30.42 23.46 4.82
C ARG A 115 -29.49 23.10 5.99
N ARG A 116 -29.42 23.94 7.03
CA ARG A 116 -28.58 23.68 8.23
C ARG A 116 -29.12 22.52 9.07
N ASN A 117 -30.44 22.38 9.21
CA ASN A 117 -31.06 21.30 9.98
C ASN A 117 -30.96 19.93 9.28
N ASN A 118 -31.15 19.88 7.97
CA ASN A 118 -30.97 18.64 7.18
C ASN A 118 -29.50 18.15 7.19
N LYS A 119 -28.53 19.07 7.14
CA LYS A 119 -27.10 18.73 7.21
C LYS A 119 -26.67 18.23 8.59
N LYS A 120 -27.31 18.69 9.68
CA LYS A 120 -27.08 18.20 11.05
C LYS A 120 -27.64 16.78 11.24
N ASN A 121 -28.84 16.49 10.73
CA ASN A 121 -29.44 15.15 10.84
C ASN A 121 -28.69 14.10 9.99
N LYS A 122 -28.26 14.46 8.77
CA LYS A 122 -27.42 13.57 7.93
C LYS A 122 -26.07 13.23 8.57
N LYS A 123 -25.46 14.17 9.31
CA LYS A 123 -24.21 13.94 10.05
C LYS A 123 -24.39 13.01 11.24
N LYS A 124 -25.52 13.11 11.97
CA LYS A 124 -25.82 12.24 13.12
C LYS A 124 -25.98 10.77 12.70
N ASN A 125 -26.71 10.51 11.61
CA ASN A 125 -26.92 9.14 11.10
C ASN A 125 -25.62 8.51 10.57
N ASN A 126 -24.75 9.30 9.94
CA ASN A 126 -23.44 8.81 9.46
C ASN A 126 -22.50 8.47 10.63
N LEU A 127 -22.53 9.24 11.72
CA LEU A 127 -21.75 8.92 12.93
C LEU A 127 -22.24 7.66 13.65
N GLN A 128 -23.55 7.40 13.65
CA GLN A 128 -24.12 6.15 14.19
C GLN A 128 -23.72 4.94 13.34
N SER A 129 -23.84 5.03 12.01
CA SER A 129 -23.42 3.95 11.10
C SER A 129 -21.92 3.62 11.25
N VAL A 130 -21.05 4.63 11.34
CA VAL A 130 -19.60 4.42 11.55
C VAL A 130 -19.30 3.77 12.91
N ARG A 131 -20.09 4.09 13.95
CA ARG A 131 -19.95 3.49 15.28
C ARG A 131 -20.36 2.02 15.29
N GLU A 132 -21.49 1.70 14.66
CA GLU A 132 -21.98 0.32 14.53
C GLU A 132 -21.00 -0.56 13.75
N GLU A 133 -20.39 -0.06 12.67
CA GLU A 133 -19.36 -0.79 11.92
C GLU A 133 -18.10 -1.06 12.78
N PHE A 134 -17.71 -0.09 13.62
CA PHE A 134 -16.57 -0.25 14.51
C PHE A 134 -16.85 -1.30 15.59
N GLU A 135 -18.02 -1.27 16.20
CA GLU A 135 -18.45 -2.24 17.21
C GLU A 135 -18.55 -3.66 16.62
N LYS A 136 -19.14 -3.81 15.43
CA LYS A 136 -19.17 -5.10 14.70
C LYS A 136 -17.77 -5.65 14.41
N LYS A 137 -16.86 -4.78 13.95
CA LYS A 137 -15.47 -5.17 13.66
C LYS A 137 -14.69 -5.58 14.91
N GLN A 138 -15.01 -5.01 16.07
CA GLN A 138 -14.39 -5.40 17.33
C GLN A 138 -14.93 -6.76 17.81
N ALA A 139 -16.26 -6.96 17.73
CA ALA A 139 -16.89 -8.25 18.06
C ALA A 139 -16.34 -9.40 17.21
N GLU A 140 -16.18 -9.20 15.90
CA GLU A 140 -15.60 -10.21 15.00
C GLU A 140 -14.15 -10.54 15.35
N LYS A 141 -13.34 -9.53 15.71
CA LYS A 141 -11.94 -9.75 16.12
C LYS A 141 -11.84 -10.47 17.46
N GLU A 142 -12.69 -10.14 18.42
CA GLU A 142 -12.73 -10.84 19.71
C GLU A 142 -13.16 -12.29 19.52
N LYS A 143 -14.19 -12.54 18.70
CA LYS A 143 -14.61 -13.89 18.33
C LYS A 143 -13.47 -14.68 17.66
N ALA A 144 -12.78 -14.08 16.69
CA ALA A 144 -11.64 -14.71 16.02
C ALA A 144 -10.44 -14.95 16.95
N ARG A 145 -10.28 -14.15 18.02
CA ARG A 145 -9.28 -14.41 19.06
C ARG A 145 -9.67 -15.61 19.92
N MET A 146 -10.92 -15.66 20.36
CA MET A 146 -11.47 -16.76 21.15
C MET A 146 -11.37 -18.10 20.41
N GLU A 147 -11.74 -18.14 19.13
CA GLU A 147 -11.65 -19.36 18.30
C GLU A 147 -10.20 -19.85 18.14
N LYS A 148 -9.26 -18.92 17.92
CA LYS A 148 -7.84 -19.26 17.84
C LYS A 148 -7.27 -19.75 19.16
N GLU A 149 -7.66 -19.11 20.26
CA GLU A 149 -7.23 -19.53 21.60
C GLU A 149 -7.76 -20.92 21.93
N ALA A 150 -9.02 -21.22 21.62
CA ALA A 150 -9.61 -22.54 21.79
C ALA A 150 -8.87 -23.61 20.98
N LEU A 151 -8.53 -23.33 19.72
CA LEU A 151 -7.77 -24.26 18.88
C LEU A 151 -6.35 -24.50 19.44
N MET A 152 -5.69 -23.43 19.90
CA MET A 152 -4.37 -23.53 20.53
C MET A 152 -4.41 -24.32 21.83
N GLN A 153 -5.45 -24.15 22.65
CA GLN A 153 -5.64 -24.92 23.88
C GLN A 153 -5.88 -26.40 23.58
N ALA A 154 -6.76 -26.73 22.62
CA ALA A 154 -7.01 -28.10 22.21
C ALA A 154 -5.72 -28.79 21.71
N LYS A 155 -4.94 -28.11 20.87
CA LYS A 155 -3.64 -28.61 20.39
C LYS A 155 -2.62 -28.79 21.52
N LYS A 156 -2.61 -27.88 22.51
CA LYS A 156 -1.74 -27.98 23.68
C LYS A 156 -2.13 -29.18 24.55
N GLU A 157 -3.42 -29.42 24.74
CA GLU A 157 -3.93 -30.55 25.49
C GLU A 157 -3.61 -31.89 24.80
N GLU A 158 -3.81 -31.97 23.49
CA GLU A 158 -3.44 -33.16 22.70
C GLU A 158 -1.95 -33.49 22.86
N ARG A 159 -1.09 -32.47 22.74
CA ARG A 159 0.36 -32.62 22.92
C ARG A 159 0.70 -33.08 24.33
N ALA A 160 0.06 -32.51 25.35
CA ALA A 160 0.26 -32.90 26.74
C ALA A 160 -0.18 -34.34 27.01
N ARG A 161 -1.30 -34.79 26.41
CA ARG A 161 -1.76 -36.18 26.49
C ARG A 161 -0.77 -37.15 25.82
N ALA A 162 -0.25 -36.80 24.64
CA ALA A 162 0.76 -37.61 23.95
C ALA A 162 2.08 -37.68 24.74
N GLU A 163 2.51 -36.55 25.32
CA GLU A 163 3.71 -36.50 26.16
C GLU A 163 3.54 -37.29 27.47
N ALA A 164 2.37 -37.22 28.10
CA ALA A 164 2.05 -38.02 29.29
C ALA A 164 2.12 -39.52 28.96
N LYS A 165 1.53 -39.96 27.84
CA LYS A 165 1.65 -41.36 27.37
C LYS A 165 3.12 -41.74 27.15
N ARG A 166 3.91 -40.90 26.47
CA ARG A 166 5.34 -41.16 26.26
C ARG A 166 6.11 -41.27 27.58
N LYS A 167 5.79 -40.42 28.56
CA LYS A 167 6.44 -40.42 29.87
C LYS A 167 6.11 -41.67 30.67
N THR A 168 4.85 -42.12 30.70
CA THR A 168 4.47 -43.34 31.42
C THR A 168 5.08 -44.58 30.80
N LEU A 169 5.10 -44.67 29.47
CA LEU A 169 5.81 -45.75 28.75
C LEU A 169 7.30 -45.75 29.07
N ARG A 170 7.93 -44.58 29.02
CA ARG A 170 9.34 -44.41 29.36
C ARG A 170 9.62 -44.83 30.80
N GLU A 171 8.82 -44.39 31.75
CA GLU A 171 8.96 -44.72 33.17
C GLU A 171 8.82 -46.24 33.39
N ASN A 172 7.82 -46.88 32.77
CA ASN A 172 7.65 -48.34 32.83
C ASN A 172 8.86 -49.09 32.26
N MET A 173 9.44 -48.64 31.14
CA MET A 173 10.64 -49.24 30.54
C MET A 173 11.91 -49.07 31.40
N PHE A 174 12.00 -47.99 32.17
CA PHE A 174 13.15 -47.69 33.02
C PHE A 174 12.97 -48.09 34.49
N LYS A 175 11.88 -48.79 34.85
CA LYS A 175 11.74 -49.38 36.19
C LYS A 175 12.94 -50.29 36.45
N ARG A 176 13.57 -50.15 37.63
CA ARG A 176 14.76 -50.92 38.03
C ARG A 176 14.42 -51.84 39.19
N THR A 177 15.08 -52.99 39.24
CA THR A 177 15.10 -53.90 40.38
C THR A 177 15.91 -53.28 41.52
N ARG A 178 15.90 -53.91 42.70
CA ARG A 178 16.68 -53.48 43.88
C ARG A 178 18.18 -53.35 43.60
N SER A 179 18.72 -54.10 42.63
CA SER A 179 20.12 -54.04 42.19
C SER A 179 20.38 -53.07 41.03
N GLY A 180 19.38 -52.29 40.60
CA GLY A 180 19.52 -51.29 39.54
C GLY A 180 19.34 -51.80 38.11
N GLN A 181 19.11 -53.11 37.91
CA GLN A 181 18.86 -53.68 36.58
C GLN A 181 17.43 -53.36 36.10
N PRO A 182 17.20 -53.07 34.81
CA PRO A 182 15.85 -52.85 34.29
C PRO A 182 14.92 -54.04 34.55
N VAL A 183 13.69 -53.77 35.00
CA VAL A 183 12.69 -54.80 35.26
C VAL A 183 12.22 -55.39 33.92
N MET A 184 12.69 -56.60 33.62
CA MET A 184 12.44 -57.28 32.33
C MET A 184 10.97 -57.48 32.01
N LYS A 185 10.09 -57.63 33.01
CA LYS A 185 8.64 -57.77 32.84
C LYS A 185 8.06 -56.65 31.97
N TYR A 186 8.35 -55.39 32.30
CA TYR A 186 7.80 -54.24 31.58
C TYR A 186 8.46 -54.02 30.22
N ARG A 187 9.75 -54.36 30.07
CA ARG A 187 10.48 -54.22 28.81
C ARG A 187 10.07 -55.26 27.77
N VAL A 188 9.90 -56.51 28.18
CA VAL A 188 9.47 -57.60 27.29
C VAL A 188 8.03 -57.39 26.82
N SER A 189 7.09 -57.04 27.71
CA SER A 189 5.70 -56.75 27.33
C SER A 189 5.62 -55.68 26.23
N HIS A 190 6.39 -54.61 26.33
CA HIS A 190 6.35 -53.52 25.37
C HIS A 190 7.01 -53.86 24.02
N LEU A 191 8.09 -54.67 24.04
CA LEU A 191 8.69 -55.21 22.82
C LEU A 191 7.72 -56.14 22.09
N LEU A 192 6.98 -56.97 22.84
CA LEU A 192 5.95 -57.85 22.26
C LEU A 192 4.77 -57.07 21.69
N GLU A 193 4.29 -56.06 22.42
CA GLU A 193 3.21 -55.16 21.97
C GLU A 193 3.57 -54.47 20.64
N GLY A 194 4.79 -53.92 20.52
CA GLY A 194 5.25 -53.31 19.27
C GLY A 194 5.39 -54.30 18.10
N ILE A 195 5.71 -55.56 18.35
CA ILE A 195 5.72 -56.60 17.32
C ILE A 195 4.30 -56.93 16.88
N THR A 196 3.35 -57.03 17.82
CA THR A 196 1.94 -57.32 17.51
C THR A 196 1.24 -56.18 16.78
N GLU A 197 1.49 -54.93 17.18
CA GLU A 197 0.92 -53.74 16.52
C GLU A 197 1.47 -53.54 15.10
N ASN A 198 2.75 -53.86 14.87
CA ASN A 198 3.36 -53.81 13.54
C ASN A 198 2.96 -55.00 12.65
N SER A 199 2.46 -56.09 13.25
CA SER A 199 1.94 -57.25 12.53
C SER A 199 0.47 -57.10 12.13
N LEU A 200 -0.26 -56.18 12.77
CA LEU A 200 -1.70 -55.97 12.58
C LEU A 200 -2.02 -54.74 11.71
N ASN A 201 -1.02 -53.92 11.39
CA ASN A 201 -1.10 -52.79 10.46
C ASN A 201 -0.40 -53.12 9.15
#